data_AF-A0A3M9ZM21-F1
#
_entry.id   AF-A0A3M9ZM21-F1
#
_cell.length_a   1.000
_cell.length_b   1.000
_cell.length_c   1.000
_cell.angle_alpha   90.00
_cell.angle_beta   90.00
_cell.angle_gamma   90.00
#
_symmetry.space_group_name_H-M   'P 1'
#
loop_
_entity.id
_entity.type
_entity.pdbx_description
1 polymer ?
#
loop_
_entity_poly.entity_id
_entity_poly.type
_entity_poly.pdbx_seq_one_letter_code
_entity_poly.pdbx_strand_id
1 'polypeptide(L)'
;MHGMAHITGGAFANLLRLRRASYEIDSLPRTPPIMELIRSRGVEDAEMYRTFNMGVGLCVIAAESDARGIIAALRGHGIASQAIGHVGAGSGVRVGGVDVA
;
A
#
# COMPACT_ATOMS: atom_id res chain seq x y z
N MET A 1 -9.95 7.38 11.94
CA MET A 1 -8.89 6.39 11.61
C MET A 1 -9.37 4.99 11.98
N HIS A 2 -9.21 4.00 11.11
CA HIS A 2 -9.75 2.64 11.25
C HIS A 2 -8.66 1.55 11.34
N GLY A 3 -7.42 1.86 10.98
CA GLY A 3 -6.29 0.93 11.08
C GLY A 3 -5.02 1.49 10.44
N MET A 4 -3.88 0.88 10.76
CA MET A 4 -2.59 1.20 10.16
C MET A 4 -1.78 -0.06 9.95
N ALA A 5 -1.12 -0.20 8.80
CA ALA A 5 -0.27 -1.33 8.48
C ALA A 5 1.13 -0.87 8.08
N HIS A 6 2.15 -1.39 8.78
CA HIS A 6 3.55 -1.22 8.39
C HIS A 6 3.87 -2.19 7.24
N ILE A 7 4.34 -1.66 6.12
CA ILE A 7 4.64 -2.42 4.90
C ILE A 7 6.13 -2.82 4.94
N THR A 8 6.41 -3.88 5.70
CA THR A 8 7.74 -4.52 5.85
C THR A 8 7.75 -5.87 5.13
N GLY A 9 8.36 -6.92 5.70
CA GLY A 9 8.22 -8.29 5.18
C GLY A 9 6.73 -8.69 5.08
N GLY A 10 6.37 -9.33 3.96
CA GLY A 10 4.99 -9.60 3.55
C GLY A 10 4.30 -8.42 2.83
N ALA A 11 4.92 -7.24 2.83
CA ALA A 11 4.50 -6.04 2.12
C ALA A 11 2.99 -5.78 2.20
N PHE A 12 2.28 -5.74 1.07
CA PHE A 12 0.85 -5.39 1.04
C PHE A 12 -0.05 -6.47 1.64
N ALA A 13 0.38 -7.73 1.72
CA ALA A 13 -0.37 -8.79 2.40
C ALA A 13 -0.57 -8.51 3.90
N ASN A 14 0.24 -7.63 4.49
CA ASN A 14 0.08 -7.19 5.88
C ASN A 14 -1.28 -6.49 6.13
N LEU A 15 -1.95 -5.97 5.09
CA LEU A 15 -3.27 -5.35 5.22
C LEU A 15 -4.34 -6.34 5.69
N LEU A 16 -4.24 -7.63 5.34
CA LEU A 16 -5.18 -8.67 5.79
C LEU A 16 -5.12 -8.92 7.30
N ARG A 17 -4.07 -8.46 7.99
CA ARG A 17 -3.94 -8.54 9.45
C ARG A 17 -4.86 -7.55 10.18
N LEU A 18 -5.37 -6.54 9.50
CA LEU A 18 -6.24 -5.52 10.10
C LEU A 18 -7.66 -6.05 10.31
N ARG A 19 -8.27 -6.61 9.26
CA ARG A 19 -9.60 -7.22 9.27
C ARG A 19 -9.84 -7.99 7.98
N ARG A 20 -10.91 -8.78 7.95
CA ARG A 20 -11.44 -9.38 6.72
C ARG A 20 -12.07 -8.28 5.85
N ALA A 21 -11.32 -7.81 4.86
CA ALA A 21 -11.75 -6.82 3.86
C ALA A 21 -10.95 -7.02 2.56
N SER A 22 -11.46 -6.47 1.46
CA SER A 22 -10.67 -6.33 0.23
C SER A 22 -9.92 -4.99 0.23
N TYR A 23 -8.68 -5.01 -0.23
CA TYR A 23 -7.83 -3.83 -0.36
C TYR A 23 -7.37 -3.70 -1.82
N GLU A 24 -7.75 -2.61 -2.48
CA GLU A 24 -7.32 -2.29 -3.84
C GLU A 24 -6.31 -1.14 -3.76
N ILE A 25 -5.09 -1.36 -4.25
CA ILE A 25 -4.04 -0.35 -4.31
C ILE A 25 -3.78 -0.04 -5.79
N ASP A 26 -4.22 1.13 -6.24
CA ASP A 26 -4.22 1.52 -7.67
C ASP A 26 -3.32 2.74 -7.96
N SER A 27 -2.87 3.44 -6.91
CA SER A 27 -2.18 4.73 -7.03
C SER A 27 -0.88 4.76 -6.24
N LEU A 28 0.01 3.81 -6.51
CA LEU A 28 1.33 3.76 -5.87
C LEU A 28 2.17 5.00 -6.20
N PRO A 29 3.05 5.44 -5.27
CA PRO A 29 4.09 6.42 -5.61
C PRO A 29 5.04 5.84 -6.66
N ARG A 30 5.91 6.70 -7.19
CA ARG A 30 7.00 6.26 -8.08
C ARG A 30 7.79 5.13 -7.41
N THR A 31 7.94 4.01 -8.13
CA THR A 31 8.69 2.86 -7.64
C THR A 31 10.15 3.27 -7.36
N PRO A 32 10.72 2.91 -6.20
CA PRO A 32 12.12 3.17 -5.90
C PRO A 32 13.06 2.51 -6.94
N PRO A 33 14.14 3.18 -7.40
CA PRO A 33 15.03 2.66 -8.44
C PRO A 33 15.62 1.26 -8.14
N ILE A 34 15.86 0.96 -6.86
CA ILE A 34 16.35 -0.36 -6.45
C ILE A 34 15.32 -1.47 -6.69
N MET A 35 14.03 -1.18 -6.52
CA MET A 35 12.94 -2.13 -6.79
C MET A 35 12.68 -2.26 -8.29
N GLU A 36 12.84 -1.17 -9.05
CA GLU A 36 12.85 -1.23 -10.53
C GLU A 36 13.97 -2.15 -11.03
N LEU A 37 15.18 -2.03 -10.46
CA LEU A 37 16.30 -2.90 -10.79
C LEU A 37 16.02 -4.36 -10.46
N ILE A 38 15.44 -4.66 -9.28
CA ILE A 38 15.10 -6.04 -8.89
C ILE A 38 14.07 -6.62 -9.86
N ARG A 39 13.01 -5.87 -10.17
CA ARG A 39 12.02 -6.27 -11.18
C ARG A 39 12.69 -6.55 -12.53
N SER A 40 13.62 -5.68 -12.96
CA SER A 40 14.34 -5.85 -14.23
C SER A 40 15.29 -7.06 -14.26
N ARG A 41 15.53 -7.72 -13.12
CA ARG A 41 16.27 -9.00 -13.04
C ARG A 41 15.36 -10.24 -13.12
N GLY A 42 14.08 -10.06 -13.42
CA GLY A 42 13.13 -11.16 -13.68
C GLY A 42 12.28 -11.54 -12.48
N VAL A 43 12.10 -10.66 -11.50
CA VAL A 43 11.17 -10.89 -10.39
C VAL A 43 9.75 -10.48 -10.82
N GLU A 44 8.82 -11.43 -10.76
CA GLU A 44 7.41 -11.24 -11.11
C GLU A 44 6.74 -10.15 -10.25
N ASP A 45 5.78 -9.41 -10.81
CA ASP A 45 5.09 -8.32 -10.09
C ASP A 45 4.38 -8.81 -8.81
N ALA A 46 3.78 -9.99 -8.83
CA ALA A 46 3.16 -10.58 -7.65
C ALA A 46 4.19 -10.85 -6.53
N GLU A 47 5.42 -11.20 -6.89
CA GLU A 47 6.51 -11.37 -5.93
C GLU A 47 7.03 -10.00 -5.46
N MET A 48 7.14 -9.03 -6.37
CA MET A 48 7.50 -7.66 -6.02
C MET A 48 6.58 -7.08 -4.93
N TYR A 49 5.27 -7.25 -5.08
CA TYR A 49 4.27 -6.73 -4.15
C TYR A 49 4.10 -7.56 -2.86
N ARG A 50 4.52 -8.83 -2.84
CA ARG A 50 4.53 -9.66 -1.62
C ARG A 50 5.79 -9.48 -0.78
N THR A 51 6.87 -9.03 -1.39
CA THR A 51 8.19 -8.99 -0.75
C THR A 51 8.68 -7.56 -0.48
N PHE A 52 8.40 -6.61 -1.37
CA PHE A 52 8.89 -5.24 -1.26
C PHE A 52 7.77 -4.22 -1.04
N ASN A 53 8.10 -3.12 -0.36
CA ASN A 53 7.15 -2.09 0.00
C ASN A 53 6.75 -1.15 -1.15
N MET A 54 7.45 -1.24 -2.29
CA MET A 54 7.21 -0.45 -3.51
C MET A 54 7.16 1.06 -3.30
N GLY A 55 7.85 1.58 -2.28
CA GLY A 55 7.88 3.01 -1.94
C GLY A 55 6.81 3.44 -0.93
N VAL A 56 6.00 2.52 -0.42
CA VAL A 56 5.00 2.78 0.62
C VAL A 56 5.45 2.11 1.91
N GLY A 57 5.91 2.86 2.90
CA GLY A 57 6.29 2.31 4.20
C GLY A 57 5.11 2.04 5.14
N LEU A 58 4.05 2.85 5.07
CA LEU A 58 2.93 2.77 6.00
C LEU A 58 1.62 3.04 5.26
N CYS A 59 0.63 2.18 5.49
CA CYS A 59 -0.75 2.41 5.04
C CYS A 59 -1.60 2.85 6.23
N VAL A 60 -2.37 3.93 6.05
CA VAL A 60 -3.37 4.40 7.02
C VAL A 60 -4.75 4.22 6.40
N ILE A 61 -5.64 3.54 7.11
CA ILE A 61 -7.00 3.27 6.66
C ILE A 61 -7.91 4.21 7.45
N ALA A 62 -8.68 5.04 6.75
CA ALA A 62 -9.57 6.04 7.35
C ALA A 62 -10.84 6.20 6.52
N ALA A 63 -11.80 6.97 7.02
CA ALA A 63 -12.92 7.40 6.21
C ALA A 63 -12.42 8.34 5.11
N GLU A 64 -13.07 8.33 3.95
CA GLU A 64 -12.72 9.21 2.83
C GLU A 64 -12.77 10.69 3.22
N SER A 65 -13.74 11.07 4.06
CA SER A 65 -13.88 12.42 4.63
C SER A 65 -12.65 12.89 5.42
N ASP A 66 -11.92 11.94 6.03
CA ASP A 66 -10.74 12.25 6.86
C ASP A 66 -9.45 12.29 6.04
N ALA A 67 -9.44 11.69 4.85
CA ALA A 67 -8.22 11.43 4.08
C ALA A 67 -7.44 12.72 3.79
N ARG A 68 -8.13 13.79 3.36
CA ARG A 68 -7.49 15.08 3.06
C ARG A 68 -6.83 15.71 4.29
N GLY A 69 -7.50 15.65 5.45
CA GLY A 69 -6.98 16.18 6.70
C GLY A 69 -5.75 15.42 7.19
N ILE A 70 -5.79 14.09 7.12
CA ILE A 70 -4.67 13.21 7.47
C ILE A 70 -3.45 13.48 6.57
N ILE A 71 -3.66 13.54 5.25
CA ILE A 71 -2.58 13.81 4.29
C ILE A 71 -1.95 15.18 4.54
N ALA A 72 -2.77 16.21 4.79
CA ALA A 72 -2.27 17.55 5.09
C ALA A 72 -1.44 17.58 6.38
N ALA A 73 -1.91 16.91 7.44
CA ALA A 73 -1.19 16.82 8.71
C ALA A 73 0.16 16.11 8.56
N LEU A 74 0.21 14.99 7.84
CA LEU A 74 1.45 14.25 7.59
C LEU A 74 2.45 15.06 6.77
N ARG A 75 1.98 15.74 5.71
CA ARG A 75 2.83 16.64 4.91
C ARG A 75 3.36 17.81 5.72
N GLY A 76 2.58 18.35 6.67
CA GLY A 76 3.02 19.38 7.61
C GLY A 76 4.20 18.95 8.49
N HIS A 77 4.38 17.64 8.69
CA HIS A 77 5.51 17.04 9.40
C HIS A 77 6.62 16.55 8.44
N GLY A 78 6.58 16.92 7.16
CA GLY A 78 7.58 16.51 6.16
C GLY A 78 7.43 15.06 5.69
N ILE A 79 6.32 14.39 5.99
CA ILE A 79 6.05 13.03 5.56
C ILE A 79 5.29 13.07 4.23
N ALA A 80 5.91 12.56 3.16
CA ALA A 80 5.23 12.41 1.88
C ALA A 80 4.04 11.45 2.02
N SER A 81 2.86 11.88 1.58
CA SER A 81 1.62 11.12 1.76
C SER A 81 0.63 11.42 0.64
N GLN A 82 -0.12 10.39 0.23
CA GLN A 82 -1.20 10.45 -0.75
C GLN A 82 -2.20 9.32 -0.50
N ALA A 83 -3.42 9.45 -1.03
CA ALA A 83 -4.33 8.32 -1.14
C ALA A 83 -3.79 7.36 -2.21
N ILE A 84 -3.77 6.06 -1.90
CA ILE A 84 -3.17 5.04 -2.79
C ILE A 84 -4.17 3.95 -3.24
N GLY A 85 -5.41 4.01 -2.76
CA GLY A 85 -6.37 2.94 -2.95
C GLY A 85 -7.60 3.04 -2.04
N HIS A 86 -8.39 1.97 -2.00
CA HIS A 86 -9.65 1.89 -1.26
C HIS A 86 -9.90 0.51 -0.63
N VAL A 87 -10.85 0.47 0.31
CA VAL A 87 -11.21 -0.75 1.05
C VAL A 87 -12.65 -1.14 0.72
N GLY A 88 -12.87 -2.41 0.36
CA GLY A 88 -14.17 -2.94 0.00
C GLY A 88 -14.60 -4.14 0.87
N ALA A 89 -15.74 -4.72 0.50
CA ALA A 89 -16.22 -5.97 1.08
C ALA A 89 -15.45 -7.18 0.51
N GLY A 90 -15.34 -8.25 1.30
CA GLY A 90 -14.64 -9.48 0.92
C GLY A 90 -13.34 -9.70 1.69
N SER A 91 -12.39 -10.39 1.06
CA SER A 91 -11.05 -10.62 1.60
C SER A 91 -10.09 -10.72 0.44
N GLY A 92 -9.00 -9.97 0.49
CA GLY A 92 -7.93 -10.02 -0.50
C GLY A 92 -7.20 -8.70 -0.64
N VAL A 93 -6.06 -8.73 -1.31
CA VAL A 93 -5.25 -7.56 -1.61
C VAL A 93 -4.85 -7.61 -3.08
N ARG A 94 -5.14 -6.52 -3.80
CA ARG A 94 -4.71 -6.32 -5.19
C ARG A 94 -3.89 -5.04 -5.31
N VAL A 95 -2.79 -5.12 -6.05
CA VAL A 95 -1.90 -3.99 -6.29
C VAL A 95 -1.68 -3.83 -7.78
N GLY A 96 -2.12 -2.71 -8.35
CA GLY A 96 -2.05 -2.45 -9.80
C GLY A 96 -2.74 -3.54 -10.64
N GLY A 97 -3.81 -4.15 -10.11
CA GLY A 97 -4.53 -5.25 -10.75
C GLY A 97 -3.93 -6.65 -10.53
N VAL A 98 -2.83 -6.78 -9.79
CA VAL A 98 -2.20 -8.07 -9.46
C VAL A 98 -2.69 -8.56 -8.10
N ASP A 99 -3.18 -9.81 -8.03
CA ASP A 99 -3.54 -10.48 -6.78
C ASP A 99 -2.28 -10.82 -5.97
N VAL A 100 -2.23 -10.37 -4.72
CA VAL A 100 -1.08 -10.58 -3.82
C VAL A 100 -1.43 -11.38 -2.58
N ALA A 101 -2.70 -11.39 -2.17
CA ALA A 101 -3.23 -12.19 -1.07
C ALA A 101 -4.76 -12.29 -1.11
#